data_AF-A0A8C3L291-F1
#
_entry.id   AF-A0A8C3L291-F1
#
_cell.length_a   1.000
_cell.length_b   1.000
_cell.length_c   1.000
_cell.angle_alpha   90.00
_cell.angle_beta   90.00
_cell.angle_gamma   90.00
#
_symmetry.space_group_name_H-M   'P 1'
#
loop_
_entity.id
_entity.type
_entity.pdbx_description
1 polymer ?
#
loop_
_entity_poly.entity_id
_entity_poly.type
_entity_poly.pdbx_seq_one_letter_code
_entity_poly.pdbx_strand_id
1 'polypeptide(L)'
;MGNKTTEIRVKYENILSHDIEELVNMSAEYRDRCCKNKRHEHNKVFFCNDTQEIESLQSMACNMLKFFNKQKINKEFRRKAALVSCGTLQVLQCKCGRHKKEKVCMQVNAPNNEDTETVEQLKKKCNQEFCELKENISSLRSCWNKFEKIISRDGINRNG
;
A
#
# COMPACT_ATOMS: atom_id res chain seq x y z
N MET A 1 -11.62 -22.37 8.28
CA MET A 1 -11.08 -21.13 7.67
C MET A 1 -12.00 -19.90 7.84
N GLY A 2 -13.27 -20.01 8.28
CA GLY A 2 -14.21 -18.86 8.36
C GLY A 2 -13.85 -17.73 9.33
N ASN A 3 -13.28 -18.02 10.51
CA ASN A 3 -12.92 -16.96 11.47
C ASN A 3 -11.80 -16.04 10.96
N LYS A 4 -10.80 -16.59 10.25
CA LYS A 4 -9.66 -15.81 9.74
C LYS A 4 -10.10 -14.81 8.66
N THR A 5 -10.95 -15.23 7.74
CA THR A 5 -11.46 -14.38 6.65
C THR A 5 -12.32 -13.24 7.19
N THR A 6 -13.14 -13.51 8.21
CA THR A 6 -13.96 -12.51 8.88
C THR A 6 -13.11 -11.49 9.64
N GLU A 7 -12.08 -11.96 10.36
CA GLU A 7 -11.13 -11.09 11.07
C GLU A 7 -10.37 -10.17 10.12
N ILE A 8 -9.92 -10.70 8.98
CA ILE A 8 -9.25 -9.91 7.92
C ILE A 8 -10.20 -8.82 7.40
N ARG A 9 -11.46 -9.17 7.10
CA ARG A 9 -12.47 -8.22 6.63
C ARG A 9 -12.67 -7.07 7.60
N VAL A 10 -12.89 -7.36 8.88
CA VAL A 10 -13.13 -6.35 9.93
C VAL A 10 -11.95 -5.41 10.07
N LYS A 11 -10.71 -5.94 10.07
CA LYS A 11 -9.51 -5.09 10.17
C LYS A 11 -9.28 -4.27 8.91
N TYR A 12 -9.61 -4.81 7.74
CA TYR A 12 -9.54 -4.07 6.48
C TYR A 12 -10.54 -2.90 6.48
N GLU A 13 -11.82 -3.19 6.72
CA GLU A 13 -12.91 -2.20 6.68
C GLU A 13 -12.69 -1.07 7.71
N ASN A 14 -12.31 -1.40 8.95
CA ASN A 14 -12.26 -0.42 10.05
C ASN A 14 -10.94 0.36 10.17
N ILE A 15 -9.84 -0.13 9.58
CA ILE A 15 -8.51 0.46 9.79
C ILE A 15 -7.84 0.75 8.46
N LEU A 16 -7.66 -0.28 7.63
CA LEU A 16 -6.76 -0.18 6.48
C LEU A 16 -7.41 0.49 5.26
N SER A 17 -8.74 0.40 5.10
CA SER A 17 -9.48 0.96 3.97
C SER A 17 -9.27 2.48 3.85
N HIS A 18 -9.44 3.20 4.97
CA HIS A 18 -9.27 4.63 5.06
C HIS A 18 -7.82 5.05 4.77
N ASP A 19 -6.84 4.33 5.32
CA ASP A 19 -5.42 4.61 5.07
C ASP A 19 -5.05 4.44 3.59
N ILE A 20 -5.62 3.43 2.92
CA ILE A 20 -5.44 3.21 1.47
C ILE A 20 -6.07 4.35 0.68
N GLU A 21 -7.27 4.79 1.04
CA GLU A 21 -7.97 5.88 0.36
C GLU A 21 -7.21 7.20 0.48
N GLU A 22 -6.77 7.55 1.69
CA GLU A 22 -5.95 8.74 1.93
C GLU A 22 -4.65 8.69 1.11
N LEU A 23 -3.96 7.55 1.10
CA LEU A 23 -2.74 7.37 0.30
C LEU A 23 -2.99 7.54 -1.21
N VAL A 24 -4.12 7.04 -1.71
CA VAL A 24 -4.53 7.20 -3.11
C VAL A 24 -4.81 8.68 -3.41
N ASN A 25 -5.49 9.39 -2.53
CA ASN A 25 -5.77 10.81 -2.67
C ASN A 25 -4.49 11.64 -2.68
N MET A 26 -3.54 11.38 -1.77
CA MET A 26 -2.21 12.01 -1.80
C MET A 26 -1.52 11.78 -3.15
N SER A 27 -1.67 10.59 -3.75
CA SER A 27 -1.08 10.27 -5.07
C SER A 27 -1.78 10.96 -6.25
N ALA A 28 -3.04 11.35 -6.10
CA ALA A 28 -3.85 12.03 -7.11
C ALA A 28 -3.50 13.53 -7.24
N GLU A 29 -2.99 14.15 -6.17
CA GLU A 29 -2.52 15.54 -6.18
C GLU A 29 -1.29 15.79 -7.09
N TYR A 30 -0.73 14.73 -7.67
CA TYR A 30 0.40 14.78 -8.59
C TYR A 30 -0.07 14.61 -10.04
N ARG A 31 0.37 15.51 -10.94
CA ARG A 31 -0.05 15.55 -12.35
C ARG A 31 0.12 14.20 -13.06
N ASP A 32 -0.99 13.55 -13.44
CA ASP A 32 -1.02 12.25 -14.13
C ASP A 32 -0.21 12.19 -15.44
N ARG A 33 -0.04 13.33 -16.12
CA ARG A 33 0.78 13.43 -17.34
C ARG A 33 2.22 12.96 -17.15
N CYS A 34 2.70 12.93 -15.92
CA CYS A 34 4.11 12.68 -15.62
C CYS A 34 4.49 11.19 -15.61
N CYS A 35 3.53 10.28 -15.36
CA CYS A 35 3.75 8.82 -15.37
C CYS A 35 3.32 8.15 -16.69
N LYS A 36 2.59 8.86 -17.57
CA LYS A 36 2.09 8.31 -18.85
C LYS A 36 3.19 7.86 -19.80
N ASN A 37 4.36 8.52 -19.79
CA ASN A 37 5.42 8.26 -20.78
C ASN A 37 6.42 7.17 -20.34
N LYS A 38 6.33 6.65 -19.12
CA LYS A 38 7.31 5.72 -18.55
C LYS A 38 6.82 4.28 -18.35
N ARG A 39 5.56 4.00 -18.70
CA ARG A 39 4.96 2.66 -18.65
C ARG A 39 5.73 1.59 -19.44
N HIS A 40 6.51 2.00 -20.45
CA HIS A 40 7.18 1.07 -21.36
C HIS A 40 8.56 0.57 -20.90
N GLU A 41 9.19 1.19 -19.89
CA GLU A 41 10.57 0.82 -19.50
C GLU A 41 10.67 -0.14 -18.30
N HIS A 42 9.63 -0.26 -17.47
CA HIS A 42 9.65 -1.13 -16.29
C HIS A 42 8.37 -1.94 -16.13
N ASN A 43 8.30 -3.06 -16.87
CA ASN A 43 7.27 -4.11 -16.84
C ASN A 43 7.14 -4.88 -15.51
N LYS A 44 7.36 -4.24 -14.35
CA LYS A 44 6.94 -4.81 -13.06
C LYS A 44 5.51 -4.38 -12.78
N VAL A 45 4.60 -4.88 -13.61
CA VAL A 45 3.16 -4.72 -13.38
C VAL A 45 2.85 -5.43 -12.05
N PHE A 46 2.50 -4.65 -11.04
CA PHE A 46 1.98 -5.17 -9.79
C PHE A 46 0.61 -5.78 -10.10
N PHE A 47 0.60 -7.07 -10.45
CA PHE A 47 -0.61 -7.79 -10.82
C PHE A 47 -1.23 -8.44 -9.58
N CYS A 48 -2.55 -8.35 -9.46
CA CYS A 48 -3.32 -9.10 -8.48
C CYS A 48 -3.74 -10.42 -9.12
N ASN A 49 -3.14 -11.53 -8.68
CA ASN A 49 -3.58 -12.85 -9.09
C ASN A 49 -4.86 -13.22 -8.33
N ASP A 50 -5.94 -13.44 -9.07
CA ASP A 50 -7.28 -13.74 -8.55
C ASP A 50 -7.39 -15.12 -7.88
N THR A 51 -6.31 -15.91 -7.88
CA THR A 51 -6.22 -17.17 -7.12
C THR A 51 -5.21 -17.09 -5.96
N GLN A 52 -4.48 -15.97 -5.86
CA GLN A 52 -3.41 -15.76 -4.89
C GLN A 52 -3.40 -14.28 -4.42
N GLU A 53 -4.56 -13.74 -4.06
CA GLU A 53 -4.69 -12.33 -3.67
C GLU A 53 -3.85 -12.00 -2.44
N ILE A 54 -3.80 -12.90 -1.44
CA ILE A 54 -3.00 -12.71 -0.23
C ILE A 54 -1.51 -12.58 -0.59
N GLU A 55 -0.98 -13.46 -1.44
CA GLU A 55 0.42 -13.40 -1.89
C GLU A 55 0.69 -12.15 -2.73
N SER A 56 -0.28 -11.77 -3.58
CA SER A 56 -0.22 -10.55 -4.39
C SER A 56 -0.15 -9.30 -3.52
N LEU A 57 -1.05 -9.18 -2.54
CA LEU A 57 -1.10 -8.09 -1.56
C LEU A 57 0.17 -8.04 -0.70
N GLN A 58 0.64 -9.18 -0.21
CA GLN A 58 1.91 -9.29 0.52
C GLN A 58 3.08 -8.79 -0.34
N SER A 59 3.17 -9.22 -1.60
CA SER A 59 4.22 -8.81 -2.53
C SER A 59 4.18 -7.30 -2.79
N MET A 60 3.00 -6.75 -3.05
CA MET A 60 2.77 -5.31 -3.26
C MET A 60 3.19 -4.49 -2.04
N ALA A 61 2.69 -4.84 -0.84
CA ALA A 61 3.03 -4.19 0.42
C ALA A 61 4.54 -4.26 0.70
N CYS A 62 5.15 -5.44 0.54
CA CYS A 62 6.58 -5.59 0.68
C CYS A 62 7.36 -4.77 -0.36
N ASN A 63 6.85 -4.57 -1.57
CA ASN A 63 7.50 -3.73 -2.58
C ASN A 63 7.40 -2.24 -2.25
N MET A 64 6.26 -1.78 -1.73
CA MET A 64 6.06 -0.40 -1.29
C MET A 64 7.06 0.01 -0.19
N LEU A 65 7.39 -0.89 0.75
CA LEU A 65 8.39 -0.62 1.79
C LEU A 65 9.80 -0.26 1.26
N LYS A 66 10.13 -0.60 0.00
CA LYS A 66 11.40 -0.21 -0.62
C LYS A 66 11.52 1.30 -0.82
N PHE A 67 10.39 1.99 -0.93
CA PHE A 67 10.33 3.43 -1.18
C PHE A 67 10.51 4.27 0.10
N PHE A 68 10.46 3.64 1.28
CA PHE A 68 10.53 4.35 2.55
C PHE A 68 11.78 5.23 2.68
N ASN A 69 12.94 4.80 2.17
CA ASN A 69 14.19 5.57 2.26
C ASN A 69 14.49 6.42 1.00
N LYS A 70 13.55 6.52 0.05
CA LYS A 70 13.76 7.24 -1.20
C LYS A 70 13.46 8.73 -1.03
N GLN A 71 14.50 9.51 -0.77
CA GLN A 71 14.42 10.96 -0.54
C GLN A 71 13.88 11.78 -1.72
N LYS A 72 13.81 11.17 -2.92
CA LYS A 72 13.16 11.78 -4.09
C LYS A 72 11.63 11.80 -3.97
N ILE A 73 11.07 11.11 -2.99
CA ILE A 73 9.65 11.05 -2.69
C ILE A 73 9.40 11.83 -1.41
N ASN A 74 8.31 12.60 -1.37
CA ASN A 74 7.92 13.39 -0.20
C ASN A 74 7.86 12.52 1.08
N LYS A 75 8.35 13.06 2.20
CA LYS A 75 8.48 12.39 3.50
C LYS A 75 7.16 11.87 4.05
N GLU A 76 6.10 12.64 3.91
CA GLU A 76 4.75 12.27 4.35
C GLU A 76 4.20 11.15 3.48
N PHE A 77 4.29 11.30 2.16
CA PHE A 77 3.82 10.28 1.20
C PHE A 77 4.54 8.93 1.37
N ARG A 78 5.87 8.94 1.53
CA ARG A 78 6.65 7.70 1.79
C ARG A 78 6.29 7.07 3.14
N ARG A 79 5.97 7.87 4.16
CA ARG A 79 5.54 7.37 5.48
C ARG A 79 4.15 6.76 5.41
N LYS A 80 3.18 7.43 4.78
CA LYS A 80 1.81 6.90 4.61
C LYS A 80 1.82 5.62 3.78
N ALA A 81 2.63 5.55 2.71
CA ALA A 81 2.83 4.31 1.96
C ALA A 81 3.38 3.18 2.83
N ALA A 82 4.32 3.46 3.72
CA ALA A 82 4.84 2.45 4.64
C ALA A 82 3.82 2.02 5.70
N LEU A 83 3.01 2.96 6.24
CA LEU A 83 1.88 2.65 7.13
C LEU A 83 0.91 1.67 6.48
N VAL A 84 0.41 1.98 5.29
CA VAL A 84 -0.49 1.10 4.52
C VAL A 84 0.14 -0.26 4.24
N SER A 85 1.44 -0.29 3.94
CA SER A 85 2.16 -1.54 3.69
C SER A 85 2.21 -2.41 4.94
N CYS A 86 2.57 -1.83 6.08
CA CYS A 86 2.66 -2.54 7.35
C CYS A 86 1.28 -2.98 7.85
N GLY A 87 0.27 -2.12 7.72
CA GLY A 87 -1.12 -2.46 7.99
C GLY A 87 -1.59 -3.63 7.13
N THR A 88 -1.33 -3.60 5.82
CA THR A 88 -1.64 -4.72 4.91
C THR A 88 -1.01 -6.04 5.38
N LEU A 89 0.28 -6.02 5.71
CA LEU A 89 0.98 -7.21 6.20
C LEU A 89 0.43 -7.71 7.54
N GLN A 90 0.08 -6.80 8.46
CA GLN A 90 -0.49 -7.13 9.75
C GLN A 90 -1.90 -7.73 9.63
N VAL A 91 -2.75 -7.13 8.80
CA VAL A 91 -4.11 -7.63 8.52
C VAL A 91 -4.05 -9.04 7.95
N LEU A 92 -3.16 -9.27 6.96
CA LEU A 92 -2.99 -10.57 6.33
C LEU A 92 -2.15 -11.57 7.15
N GLN A 93 -1.58 -11.13 8.29
CA GLN A 93 -0.63 -11.89 9.10
C GLN A 93 0.59 -12.40 8.30
N CYS A 94 1.02 -11.62 7.31
CA CYS A 94 2.14 -11.92 6.42
C CYS A 94 3.44 -11.22 6.87
N LYS A 95 4.59 -11.73 6.44
CA LYS A 95 5.91 -11.12 6.65
C LYS A 95 6.64 -10.89 5.34
N CYS A 96 7.54 -9.92 5.30
CA CYS A 96 8.44 -9.77 4.16
C CYS A 96 9.70 -10.59 4.38
N GLY A 97 10.09 -11.45 3.42
CA GLY A 97 11.31 -12.28 3.52
C GLY A 97 12.65 -11.55 3.57
N ARG A 98 12.67 -10.21 3.74
CA ARG A 98 13.90 -9.43 3.99
C ARG A 98 13.74 -8.66 5.30
N HIS A 99 14.52 -8.99 6.32
CA HIS A 99 14.53 -8.31 7.63
C HIS A 99 14.61 -6.78 7.57
N LYS A 100 15.24 -6.21 6.52
CA LYS A 100 15.28 -4.75 6.30
C LYS A 100 13.90 -4.11 6.19
N LYS A 101 12.89 -4.83 5.66
CA LYS A 101 11.52 -4.34 5.49
C LYS A 101 10.72 -4.39 6.78
N GLU A 102 10.93 -5.42 7.62
CA GLU A 102 10.30 -5.52 8.94
C GLU A 102 10.73 -4.37 9.87
N LYS A 103 12.00 -3.97 9.78
CA LYS A 103 12.52 -2.79 10.52
C LYS A 103 11.81 -1.49 10.16
N VAL A 104 11.33 -1.34 8.91
CA VAL A 104 10.57 -0.15 8.49
C VAL A 104 9.26 -0.07 9.27
N CYS A 105 8.54 -1.18 9.43
CA CYS A 105 7.29 -1.20 10.18
C CYS A 105 7.47 -0.82 11.65
N MET A 106 8.59 -1.20 12.27
CA MET A 106 8.91 -0.75 13.64
C MET A 106 9.19 0.76 13.71
N GLN A 107 9.89 1.32 12.71
CA GLN A 107 10.22 2.76 12.67
C GLN A 107 9.00 3.65 12.40
N VAL A 108 8.07 3.17 11.58
CA VAL A 108 6.89 3.94 11.17
C VAL A 108 5.88 4.07 12.33
N ASN A 109 5.84 3.07 13.21
CA ASN A 109 4.98 3.02 14.40
C ASN A 109 5.53 3.82 15.59
N ALA A 110 6.76 4.32 15.52
CA ALA A 110 7.28 5.20 16.55
C ALA A 110 6.54 6.56 16.48
N PRO A 111 6.08 7.11 17.62
CA PRO A 111 5.51 8.45 17.64
C PRO A 111 6.57 9.42 17.13
N ASN A 112 6.19 10.23 16.14
CA ASN A 112 7.02 11.37 15.79
C ASN A 112 6.92 12.37 16.92
N ASN A 113 8.05 12.85 17.40
CA ASN A 113 8.06 14.21 17.93
C ASN A 113 7.61 15.11 16.78
N GLU A 114 6.60 15.95 17.02
CA GLU A 114 6.10 16.93 16.07
C GLU A 114 7.22 17.91 15.73
N ASP A 115 8.02 17.56 14.73
CA ASP A 115 8.87 18.54 14.07
C ASP A 115 7.96 19.35 13.16
N THR A 116 7.68 20.57 13.59
CA THR A 116 7.20 21.68 12.75
C THR A 116 8.18 21.88 11.59
N GLU A 117 8.05 21.07 10.54
CA GLU A 117 8.73 21.31 9.28
C GLU A 117 7.80 22.14 8.41
N THR A 118 8.17 23.41 8.29
CA THR A 118 7.72 24.35 7.26
C THR A 118 7.44 23.62 5.95
N VAL A 119 6.26 23.91 5.37
CA VAL A 119 5.81 23.50 4.03
C VAL A 119 6.76 24.09 2.99
N GLU A 120 8.00 23.60 2.96
CA GLU A 120 8.90 23.87 1.87
C GLU A 120 8.45 22.94 0.76
N GLN A 121 7.72 23.54 -0.17
CA GLN A 121 7.27 22.95 -1.41
C GLN A 121 8.50 22.43 -2.18
N LEU A 122 8.99 21.24 -1.82
CA LEU A 122 9.85 20.42 -2.66
C LEU A 122 9.07 20.27 -3.96
N LYS A 123 9.41 21.12 -4.93
CA LYS A 123 8.75 21.24 -6.24
C LYS A 123 8.41 19.82 -6.68
N LYS A 124 7.10 19.55 -6.85
CA LYS A 124 6.49 18.24 -7.18
C LYS A 124 7.14 17.65 -8.44
N LYS A 125 8.37 17.15 -8.33
CA LYS A 125 9.22 16.78 -9.46
C LYS A 125 8.97 15.30 -9.74
N CYS A 126 8.29 15.05 -10.85
CA CYS A 126 7.98 13.70 -11.25
C CYS A 126 9.26 12.90 -11.48
N ASN A 127 9.38 11.78 -10.78
CA ASN A 127 10.49 10.86 -10.89
C ASN A 127 9.97 9.42 -11.06
N GLN A 128 10.82 8.54 -11.59
CA GLN A 128 10.44 7.16 -11.88
C GLN A 128 9.99 6.41 -10.64
N GLU A 129 10.68 6.59 -9.51
CA GLU A 129 10.37 5.92 -8.24
C GLU A 129 8.98 6.32 -7.72
N PHE A 130 8.59 7.58 -7.91
CA PHE A 130 7.25 8.08 -7.58
C PHE A 130 6.18 7.41 -8.45
N CYS A 131 6.40 7.29 -9.76
CA CYS A 131 5.46 6.63 -10.65
C CYS A 131 5.29 5.15 -10.34
N GLU A 132 6.39 4.44 -10.06
CA GLU A 132 6.34 3.04 -9.62
C GLU A 132 5.56 2.87 -8.31
N LEU A 133 5.77 3.78 -7.35
CA LEU A 133 5.01 3.77 -6.10
C LEU A 133 3.51 4.01 -6.35
N LYS A 134 3.16 4.98 -7.20
CA LYS A 134 1.76 5.29 -7.56
C LYS A 134 1.06 4.12 -8.27
N GLU A 135 1.76 3.44 -9.19
CA GLU A 135 1.23 2.25 -9.85
C GLU A 135 1.03 1.11 -8.85
N ASN A 136 1.98 0.88 -7.94
CA ASN A 136 1.85 -0.13 -6.89
C ASN A 136 0.66 0.16 -5.96
N ILE A 137 0.48 1.42 -5.53
CA ILE A 137 -0.67 1.85 -4.71
C ILE A 137 -2.00 1.56 -5.43
N SER A 138 -2.07 1.89 -6.72
CA SER A 138 -3.27 1.65 -7.53
C SER A 138 -3.60 0.16 -7.63
N SER A 139 -2.58 -0.67 -7.86
CA SER A 139 -2.71 -2.12 -7.89
C SER A 139 -3.10 -2.72 -6.54
N LEU A 140 -2.49 -2.26 -5.45
CA LEU A 140 -2.78 -2.69 -4.08
C LEU A 140 -4.25 -2.43 -3.74
N ARG A 141 -4.73 -1.20 -3.99
CA ARG A 141 -6.14 -0.83 -3.77
C ARG A 141 -7.07 -1.73 -4.58
N SER A 142 -6.79 -1.90 -5.87
CA SER A 142 -7.60 -2.76 -6.74
C SER A 142 -7.63 -4.21 -6.24
N CYS A 143 -6.49 -4.74 -5.79
CA CYS A 143 -6.38 -6.09 -5.27
C CYS A 143 -7.16 -6.27 -3.95
N TRP A 144 -7.10 -5.29 -3.05
CA TRP A 144 -7.92 -5.28 -1.83
C TRP A 144 -9.41 -5.28 -2.16
N ASN A 145 -9.86 -4.44 -3.10
CA ASN A 145 -11.27 -4.41 -3.53
C ASN A 145 -11.73 -5.73 -4.14
N LYS A 146 -10.86 -6.46 -4.83
CA LYS A 146 -11.16 -7.81 -5.35
C LYS A 146 -11.27 -8.82 -4.23
N PHE A 147 -10.28 -8.83 -3.35
CA PHE A 147 -10.24 -9.73 -2.21
C PHE A 147 -11.45 -9.52 -1.28
N GLU A 148 -11.83 -8.26 -1.03
CA GLU A 148 -13.02 -7.89 -0.27
C GLU A 148 -14.31 -8.50 -0.86
N LYS A 149 -14.46 -8.50 -2.19
CA LYS A 149 -15.62 -9.13 -2.85
C LYS A 149 -15.67 -10.64 -2.65
N ILE A 150 -14.51 -11.30 -2.62
CA ILE A 150 -14.42 -12.76 -2.41
C ILE A 150 -14.79 -13.09 -0.97
N ILE A 151 -14.16 -12.42 0.00
CA ILE A 151 -14.43 -12.65 1.42
C ILE A 151 -15.87 -12.31 1.81
N SER A 152 -16.50 -11.35 1.12
CA SER A 152 -17.92 -11.01 1.32
C SER A 152 -18.87 -12.09 0.78
N ARG A 153 -18.54 -12.74 -0.34
CA ARG A 153 -19.34 -13.83 -0.92
C ARG A 153 -19.23 -15.11 -0.09
N ASP A 154 -18.03 -15.44 0.38
CA ASP A 154 -17.77 -16.63 1.19
C ASP A 154 -18.42 -16.57 2.59
N GLY A 155 -18.70 -15.37 3.10
CA GLY A 155 -19.45 -15.16 4.34
C GLY A 155 -20.96 -15.42 4.20
N ILE A 156 -21.53 -15.22 3.01
CA ILE A 156 -22.97 -15.41 2.76
C ILE A 156 -23.31 -16.90 2.59
N ASN A 157 -22.46 -17.66 1.90
CA ASN A 157 -22.71 -19.09 1.61
C ASN A 157 -22.57 -20.04 2.82
N ARG A 158 -22.26 -19.54 4.02
CA ARG A 158 -22.13 -20.36 5.24
C ARG A 158 -23.22 -20.13 6.28
N ASN A 159 -24.13 -19.18 6.03
CA ASN A 159 -25.29 -18.90 6.89
C ASN A 159 -26.62 -19.35 6.25
N GLY A 160 -26.56 -20.16 5.19
CA GLY A 160 -27.71 -20.79 4.54
C GLY A 160 -27.79 -22.27 4.85
#